data_AF-A0A662FBW3-F1
#
_entry.id   AF-A0A662FBW3-F1
#
_cell.length_a   1.000
_cell.length_b   1.000
_cell.length_c   1.000
_cell.angle_alpha   90.00
_cell.angle_beta   90.00
_cell.angle_gamma   90.00
#
_symmetry.space_group_name_H-M   'P 1'
#
loop_
_entity.id
_entity.type
_entity.pdbx_description
1 polymer ?
#
loop_
_entity_poly.entity_id
_entity_poly.type
_entity_poly.pdbx_seq_one_letter_code
_entity_poly.pdbx_strand_id
1 'polypeptide(L)'
;MVASTKDYPNLRPLEEEISQNAWDCRIYRVGSRVFGCGEARGTLAEKSFQPTEIYLHHEPAFCKRLLLEGFIDYLRGKGYREWLRKGRVTIYEPDPYARLPDGLQVYRGYDLRVIWWQQDDEIRFGIVVDVRWEVQDTNGKRLSPSEIAEYQVMRQFAQIQEELLPTGQINTEVARSRLQNHILPFVKEHSSFSLPCGGTATISPTPVRVILGG
;
A
#
# COMPACT_ATOMS: atom_id res chain seq x y z
N MET A 1 18.50 -7.01 12.99
CA MET A 1 18.69 -6.76 14.43
C MET A 1 17.40 -7.11 15.14
N VAL A 2 17.44 -7.74 16.32
CA VAL A 2 16.23 -8.14 17.07
C VAL A 2 16.37 -7.79 18.55
N ALA A 3 15.32 -7.22 19.14
CA ALA A 3 15.18 -6.98 20.59
C ALA A 3 13.87 -7.57 21.12
N SER A 4 13.73 -7.64 22.44
CA SER A 4 12.48 -8.02 23.10
C SER A 4 11.53 -6.84 23.21
N THR A 5 10.22 -7.05 23.07
CA THR A 5 9.23 -6.00 23.36
C THR A 5 9.16 -5.62 24.84
N LYS A 6 9.77 -6.41 25.74
CA LYS A 6 9.89 -6.04 27.15
C LYS A 6 10.83 -4.86 27.34
N ASP A 7 11.90 -4.79 26.54
CA ASP A 7 12.87 -3.70 26.57
C ASP A 7 12.30 -2.44 25.88
N TYR A 8 11.32 -2.65 24.98
CA TYR A 8 10.67 -1.60 24.20
C TYR A 8 9.14 -1.67 24.26
N PRO A 9 8.52 -1.34 25.42
CA PRO A 9 7.07 -1.36 25.57
C PRO A 9 6.36 -0.31 24.68
N ASN A 10 7.04 0.80 24.38
CA ASN A 10 6.62 1.84 23.46
C ASN A 10 7.75 2.10 22.44
N LEU A 11 7.46 1.98 21.15
CA LEU A 11 8.47 2.22 20.10
C LEU A 11 8.70 3.71 19.82
N ARG A 12 7.76 4.59 20.17
CA ARG A 12 7.81 6.01 19.80
C ARG A 12 9.13 6.71 20.17
N PRO A 13 9.69 6.56 21.39
CA PRO A 13 10.96 7.21 21.71
C PRO A 13 12.11 6.76 20.80
N LEU A 14 12.14 5.48 20.42
CA LEU A 14 13.16 4.95 19.52
C LEU A 14 12.90 5.39 18.07
N GLU A 15 11.64 5.49 17.63
CA GLU A 15 11.27 6.05 16.32
C GLU A 15 11.68 7.54 16.20
N GLU A 16 11.45 8.31 17.27
CA GLU A 16 11.87 9.72 17.37
C GLU A 16 13.38 9.86 17.32
N GLU A 17 14.12 9.03 18.07
CA GLU A 17 15.59 9.03 18.07
C GLU A 17 16.16 8.68 16.68
N ILE A 18 15.64 7.63 16.04
CA ILE A 18 16.02 7.24 14.67
C ILE A 18 15.82 8.42 13.70
N SER A 19 14.68 9.10 13.82
CA SER A 19 14.33 10.25 12.97
C SER A 19 15.23 11.46 13.23
N GLN A 20 15.49 11.78 14.49
CA GLN A 20 16.34 12.91 14.90
C GLN A 20 17.79 12.75 14.43
N ASN A 21 18.29 11.52 14.44
CA ASN A 21 19.66 11.21 13.99
C ASN A 21 19.75 10.88 12.50
N ALA A 22 18.63 10.94 11.77
CA ALA A 22 18.55 10.60 10.35
C ALA A 22 19.14 9.22 10.01
N TRP A 23 18.95 8.24 10.90
CA TRP A 23 19.40 6.88 10.63
C TRP A 23 18.49 6.25 9.58
N ASP A 24 19.08 5.72 8.50
CA ASP A 24 18.36 4.81 7.59
C ASP A 24 18.13 3.47 8.29
N CYS A 25 17.17 3.49 9.19
CA CYS A 25 16.81 2.37 10.02
C CYS A 25 15.31 2.42 10.28
N ARG A 26 14.67 1.26 10.28
CA ARG A 26 13.25 1.11 10.61
C ARG A 26 13.09 0.04 11.65
N ILE A 27 12.11 0.26 12.53
CA ILE A 27 11.80 -0.67 13.61
C ILE A 27 10.36 -1.17 13.54
N TYR A 28 10.17 -2.43 13.88
CA TYR A 28 8.92 -3.13 13.72
C TYR A 28 8.63 -4.00 14.92
N ARG A 29 7.53 -3.74 15.61
CA ARG A 29 7.02 -4.66 16.64
C ARG A 29 6.16 -5.74 16.01
N VAL A 30 6.54 -7.00 16.22
CA VAL A 30 5.78 -8.18 15.81
C VAL A 30 5.78 -9.20 16.95
N GLY A 31 4.59 -9.43 17.54
CA GLY A 31 4.46 -10.29 18.71
C GLY A 31 5.30 -9.80 19.88
N SER A 32 6.18 -10.67 20.38
CA SER A 32 7.10 -10.42 21.50
C SER A 32 8.46 -9.84 21.08
N ARG A 33 8.67 -9.57 19.79
CA ARG A 33 9.95 -9.10 19.24
C ARG A 33 9.83 -7.73 18.58
N VAL A 34 10.95 -7.01 18.59
CA VAL A 34 11.16 -5.78 17.84
C VAL A 34 12.27 -6.04 16.83
N PHE A 35 11.98 -5.84 15.56
CA PHE A 35 12.88 -6.04 14.44
C PHE A 35 13.43 -4.70 14.00
N GLY A 36 14.74 -4.61 13.80
CA GLY A 36 15.41 -3.46 13.22
C GLY A 36 16.07 -3.82 11.89
N CYS A 37 15.78 -3.06 10.84
CA CYS A 37 16.36 -3.20 9.50
C CYS A 37 16.71 -1.85 8.87
N GLY A 38 17.42 -1.85 7.74
CA GLY A 38 17.99 -0.66 7.09
C GLY A 38 19.51 -0.67 7.05
N GLU A 39 20.11 0.29 6.35
CA GLU A 39 21.57 0.40 6.23
C GLU A 39 22.22 0.74 7.58
N ALA A 40 21.62 1.64 8.35
CA ALA A 40 22.12 2.08 9.65
C ALA A 40 21.74 1.15 10.81
N ARG A 41 21.19 -0.06 10.55
CA ARG A 41 20.71 -0.97 11.61
C ARG A 41 21.77 -1.33 12.66
N GLY A 42 23.05 -1.22 12.34
CA GLY A 42 24.16 -1.46 13.28
C GLY A 42 24.11 -0.55 14.51
N THR A 43 23.57 0.67 14.39
CA THR A 43 23.42 1.62 15.51
C THR A 43 22.48 1.09 16.59
N LEU A 44 21.56 0.17 16.25
CA LEU A 44 20.66 -0.45 17.22
C LEU A 44 21.38 -1.41 18.18
N ALA A 45 22.62 -1.81 17.91
CA ALA A 45 23.39 -2.68 18.81
C ALA A 45 23.60 -2.04 20.20
N GLU A 46 23.69 -0.72 20.25
CA GLU A 46 23.79 0.07 21.49
C GLU A 46 22.45 0.13 22.26
N LYS A 47 21.37 -0.37 21.63
CA LYS A 47 19.98 -0.28 22.09
C LYS A 47 19.43 -1.67 22.43
N SER A 48 20.24 -2.56 23.00
CA SER A 48 19.84 -3.94 23.36
C SER A 48 19.43 -4.84 22.19
N PHE A 49 19.46 -4.37 20.94
CA PHE A 49 19.22 -5.23 19.80
C PHE A 49 20.43 -6.12 19.56
N GLN A 50 20.16 -7.38 19.26
CA GLN A 50 21.19 -8.35 18.89
C GLN A 50 21.24 -8.52 17.36
N PRO A 51 22.43 -8.72 16.79
CA PRO A 51 22.56 -9.25 15.44
C PRO A 51 21.88 -10.62 15.37
N THR A 52 21.01 -10.80 14.38
CA THR A 52 20.26 -12.04 14.21
C THR A 52 19.95 -12.22 12.73
N GLU A 53 20.22 -13.41 12.21
CA GLU A 53 19.77 -13.82 10.88
C GLU A 53 18.29 -14.20 10.96
N ILE A 54 17.48 -13.61 10.08
CA ILE A 54 16.02 -13.77 10.11
C ILE A 54 15.59 -14.29 8.75
N TYR A 55 15.00 -15.48 8.77
CA TYR A 55 14.37 -16.07 7.61
C TYR A 55 12.93 -15.54 7.53
N LEU A 56 12.63 -14.76 6.49
CA LEU A 56 11.33 -14.07 6.35
C LEU A 56 10.13 -15.02 6.33
N HIS A 57 10.31 -16.27 5.86
CA HIS A 57 9.26 -17.29 5.88
C HIS A 57 8.95 -17.81 7.29
N HIS A 58 9.84 -17.64 8.28
CA HIS A 58 9.52 -17.91 9.67
C HIS A 58 8.79 -16.73 10.35
N GLU A 59 8.79 -15.56 9.70
CA GLU A 59 8.24 -14.31 10.24
C GLU A 59 7.23 -13.65 9.29
N PRO A 60 6.12 -14.35 8.93
CA PRO A 60 5.22 -13.87 7.88
C PRO A 60 4.58 -12.52 8.19
N ALA A 61 4.30 -12.23 9.46
CA ALA A 61 3.78 -10.93 9.87
C ALA A 61 4.79 -9.79 9.68
N PHE A 62 6.08 -10.06 9.90
CA PHE A 62 7.16 -9.11 9.64
C PHE A 62 7.39 -8.94 8.14
N CYS A 63 7.49 -10.05 7.39
CA CYS A 63 7.65 -10.06 5.93
C CYS A 63 6.51 -9.29 5.23
N LYS A 64 5.26 -9.51 5.65
CA LYS A 64 4.09 -8.76 5.17
C LYS A 64 4.28 -7.24 5.26
N ARG A 65 4.86 -6.76 6.37
CA ARG A 65 5.08 -5.33 6.59
C ARG A 65 6.20 -4.79 5.71
N LEU A 66 7.29 -5.53 5.57
CA LEU A 66 8.40 -5.19 4.67
C LEU A 66 7.94 -5.11 3.21
N LEU A 67 7.11 -6.06 2.76
CA LEU A 67 6.54 -6.06 1.41
C LEU A 67 5.68 -4.82 1.17
N LEU A 68 4.77 -4.51 2.10
CA LEU A 68 3.88 -3.36 1.95
C LEU A 68 4.67 -2.04 1.94
N GLU A 69 5.55 -1.83 2.91
CA GLU A 69 6.33 -0.59 3.02
C GLU A 69 7.31 -0.43 1.86
N GLY A 70 8.03 -1.49 1.47
CA GLY A 70 8.92 -1.45 0.31
C GLY A 70 8.17 -1.09 -0.98
N PHE A 71 6.96 -1.62 -1.17
CA PHE A 71 6.14 -1.29 -2.33
C PHE A 71 5.67 0.16 -2.31
N ILE A 72 5.27 0.67 -1.14
CA ILE A 72 4.86 2.08 -0.98
C ILE A 72 6.04 3.02 -1.24
N ASP A 73 7.22 2.72 -0.70
CA ASP A 73 8.41 3.56 -0.91
C ASP A 73 8.79 3.61 -2.39
N TYR A 74 8.72 2.46 -3.07
CA TYR A 74 8.91 2.39 -4.51
C TYR A 74 7.93 3.29 -5.27
N LEU A 75 6.63 3.21 -4.95
CA LEU A 75 5.59 4.02 -5.60
C LEU A 75 5.73 5.51 -5.27
N ARG A 76 6.11 5.85 -4.04
CA ARG A 76 6.42 7.23 -3.65
C ARG A 76 7.58 7.77 -4.48
N GLY A 77 8.62 6.97 -4.73
CA GLY A 77 9.71 7.30 -5.64
C GLY A 77 9.28 7.51 -7.09
N LYS A 78 8.10 7.01 -7.48
CA LYS A 78 7.44 7.24 -8.78
C LYS A 78 6.47 8.43 -8.78
N GLY A 79 6.39 9.18 -7.69
CA GLY A 79 5.51 10.35 -7.56
C GLY A 79 4.10 10.04 -7.07
N TYR A 80 3.80 8.80 -6.69
CA TYR A 80 2.50 8.48 -6.09
C TYR A 80 2.33 9.21 -4.75
N ARG A 81 1.12 9.74 -4.54
CA ARG A 81 0.76 10.46 -3.31
C ARG A 81 0.11 9.50 -2.33
N GLU A 82 0.61 9.47 -1.11
CA GLU A 82 0.15 8.53 -0.08
C GLU A 82 -0.91 9.17 0.82
N TRP A 83 -1.95 8.39 1.12
CA TRP A 83 -2.92 8.66 2.18
C TRP A 83 -2.88 7.51 3.19
N LEU A 84 -2.21 7.75 4.31
CA LEU A 84 -2.10 6.79 5.42
C LEU A 84 -3.43 6.70 6.18
N ARG A 85 -3.97 5.47 6.31
CA ARG A 85 -4.98 5.12 7.31
C ARG A 85 -4.45 3.98 8.17
N LYS A 86 -4.94 3.83 9.40
CA LYS A 86 -4.46 2.81 10.34
C LYS A 86 -4.50 1.41 9.70
N GLY A 87 -3.33 0.84 9.38
CA GLY A 87 -3.17 -0.49 8.79
C GLY A 87 -3.60 -0.64 7.32
N ARG A 88 -3.87 0.46 6.61
CA ARG A 88 -4.22 0.49 5.18
C ARG A 88 -3.52 1.65 4.50
N VAL A 89 -2.98 1.40 3.32
CA VAL A 89 -2.36 2.47 2.55
C VAL A 89 -3.14 2.64 1.26
N THR A 90 -3.66 3.85 1.08
CA THR A 90 -4.20 4.27 -0.21
C THR A 90 -3.17 5.17 -0.86
N ILE A 91 -2.84 4.89 -2.12
CA ILE A 91 -1.99 5.75 -2.94
C ILE A 91 -2.78 6.29 -4.13
N TYR A 92 -2.42 7.46 -4.63
CA TYR A 92 -3.00 8.06 -5.83
C TYR A 92 -1.91 8.35 -6.85
N GLU A 93 -2.26 8.21 -8.12
CA GLU A 93 -1.39 8.56 -9.25
C GLU A 93 -0.98 10.04 -9.18
N PRO A 94 0.22 10.39 -9.69
CA PRO A 94 0.70 11.77 -9.68
C PRO A 94 -0.17 12.68 -10.55
N ASP A 95 -0.67 12.16 -11.67
CA ASP A 95 -1.44 12.89 -12.65
C ASP A 95 -2.94 12.56 -12.57
N PRO A 96 -3.82 13.51 -12.91
CA PRO A 96 -5.24 13.25 -12.96
C PRO A 96 -5.57 12.24 -14.07
N TYR A 97 -6.32 11.21 -13.72
CA TYR A 97 -6.82 10.19 -14.64
C TYR A 97 -7.84 10.75 -15.61
N ALA A 98 -8.69 11.66 -15.13
CA ALA A 98 -9.71 12.32 -15.93
C ALA A 98 -10.02 13.72 -15.41
N ARG A 99 -10.70 14.53 -16.24
CA ARG A 99 -11.23 15.83 -15.86
C ARG A 99 -12.74 15.82 -16.01
N LEU A 100 -13.42 16.37 -15.02
CA LEU A 100 -14.85 16.62 -15.02
C LEU A 100 -15.12 18.09 -15.36
N PRO A 101 -16.38 18.47 -15.63
CA PRO A 101 -16.79 19.87 -15.72
C PRO A 101 -16.31 20.72 -14.53
N ASP A 102 -16.28 22.04 -14.71
CA ASP A 102 -15.86 23.02 -13.70
C ASP A 102 -14.40 22.88 -13.24
N GLY A 103 -13.57 22.20 -14.05
CA GLY A 103 -12.14 22.04 -13.80
C GLY A 103 -11.81 21.00 -12.72
N LEU A 104 -12.79 20.22 -12.28
CA LEU A 104 -12.60 19.15 -11.32
C LEU A 104 -11.68 18.06 -11.88
N GLN A 105 -10.75 17.59 -11.05
CA GLN A 105 -9.75 16.60 -11.41
C GLN A 105 -10.03 15.28 -10.70
N VAL A 106 -10.08 14.19 -11.47
CA VAL A 106 -10.30 12.84 -10.94
C VAL A 106 -8.98 12.09 -10.96
N TYR A 107 -8.52 11.68 -9.78
CA TYR A 107 -7.34 10.88 -9.58
C TYR A 107 -7.71 9.43 -9.34
N ARG A 108 -7.03 8.53 -10.05
CA ARG A 108 -7.08 7.11 -9.78
C ARG A 108 -6.09 6.79 -8.66
N GLY A 109 -6.49 5.87 -7.79
CA GLY A 109 -5.68 5.39 -6.70
C GLY A 109 -5.93 3.92 -6.40
N TYR A 110 -5.19 3.40 -5.43
CA TYR A 110 -5.20 1.99 -5.07
C TYR A 110 -5.14 1.84 -3.54
N ASP A 111 -6.10 1.14 -2.95
CA ASP A 111 -6.01 0.63 -1.58
C ASP A 111 -5.21 -0.68 -1.61
N LEU A 112 -4.07 -0.67 -0.95
CA LEU A 112 -3.10 -1.75 -0.97
C LEU A 112 -3.05 -2.47 0.37
N ARG A 113 -3.05 -3.81 0.32
CA ARG A 113 -2.82 -4.65 1.50
C ARG A 113 -2.02 -5.88 1.12
N VAL A 114 -1.10 -6.28 1.98
CA VAL A 114 -0.43 -7.57 1.84
C VAL A 114 -1.11 -8.59 2.75
N ILE A 115 -1.34 -9.79 2.25
CA ILE A 115 -1.84 -10.95 3.00
C ILE A 115 -0.83 -12.09 2.89
N TRP A 116 -0.93 -13.04 3.79
CA TRP A 116 -0.18 -14.29 3.72
C TRP A 116 -1.10 -15.45 4.10
N TRP A 117 -0.82 -16.62 3.56
CA TRP A 117 -1.50 -17.87 3.90
C TRP A 117 -0.50 -19.02 3.77
N GLN A 118 -0.83 -20.16 4.38
CA GLN A 118 -0.07 -21.38 4.24
C GLN A 118 -0.74 -22.27 3.19
N GLN A 119 0.05 -22.85 2.29
CA GLN A 119 -0.39 -23.80 1.28
C GLN A 119 0.72 -24.82 1.08
N ASP A 120 0.40 -26.12 1.24
CA ASP A 120 1.35 -27.23 1.04
C ASP A 120 2.67 -27.02 1.82
N ASP A 121 2.56 -26.66 3.10
CA ASP A 121 3.67 -26.32 4.02
C ASP A 121 4.51 -25.09 3.63
N GLU A 122 4.17 -24.40 2.55
CA GLU A 122 4.80 -23.15 2.15
C GLU A 122 3.98 -21.94 2.59
N ILE A 123 4.66 -20.92 3.10
CA ILE A 123 4.05 -19.60 3.29
C ILE A 123 4.04 -18.86 1.96
N ARG A 124 2.85 -18.44 1.55
CA ARG A 124 2.62 -17.61 0.37
C ARG A 124 2.21 -16.21 0.77
N PHE A 125 2.58 -15.25 -0.05
CA PHE A 125 2.22 -13.84 0.10
C PHE A 125 1.41 -13.39 -1.11
N GLY A 126 0.44 -12.52 -0.86
CA GLY A 126 -0.36 -11.92 -1.91
C GLY A 126 -0.58 -10.44 -1.62
N ILE A 127 -0.71 -9.66 -2.68
CA ILE A 127 -1.15 -8.27 -2.60
C ILE A 127 -2.61 -8.18 -3.02
N VAL A 128 -3.42 -7.56 -2.16
CA VAL A 128 -4.78 -7.16 -2.45
C VAL A 128 -4.72 -5.72 -2.94
N VAL A 129 -5.24 -5.50 -4.14
CA VAL A 129 -5.30 -4.19 -4.79
C VAL A 129 -6.77 -3.88 -5.08
N ASP A 130 -7.25 -2.76 -4.56
CA ASP A 130 -8.61 -2.27 -4.79
C ASP A 130 -8.55 -0.85 -5.38
N VAL A 131 -9.31 -0.58 -6.43
CA VAL A 131 -9.27 0.71 -7.12
C VAL A 131 -9.99 1.76 -6.27
N ARG A 132 -9.36 2.92 -6.11
CA ARG A 132 -9.89 4.08 -5.40
C ARG A 132 -9.91 5.28 -6.33
N TRP A 133 -10.78 6.21 -6.00
CA TRP A 133 -10.96 7.44 -6.75
C TRP A 133 -10.98 8.62 -5.79
N GLU A 134 -10.31 9.69 -6.19
CA GLU A 134 -10.31 10.96 -5.50
C GLU A 134 -10.70 12.05 -6.49
N VAL A 135 -11.52 13.00 -6.04
CA VAL A 135 -11.87 14.19 -6.82
C VAL A 135 -11.27 15.40 -6.11
N GLN A 136 -10.61 16.25 -6.87
CA GLN A 136 -10.06 17.52 -6.40
C GLN A 136 -10.68 18.69 -7.16
N ASP A 137 -10.85 19.82 -6.49
CA ASP A 137 -11.20 21.08 -7.15
C ASP A 137 -9.99 21.71 -7.85
N THR A 138 -10.19 22.89 -8.45
CA THR A 138 -9.12 23.63 -9.15
C THR A 138 -8.00 24.12 -8.24
N ASN A 139 -8.22 24.13 -6.92
CA ASN A 139 -7.23 24.51 -5.92
C ASN A 139 -6.52 23.28 -5.32
N GLY A 140 -6.82 22.07 -5.80
CA GLY A 140 -6.28 20.82 -5.28
C GLY A 140 -6.96 20.35 -3.98
N LYS A 141 -8.06 20.98 -3.56
CA LYS A 141 -8.83 20.54 -2.39
C LYS A 141 -9.56 19.26 -2.74
N ARG A 142 -9.34 18.22 -1.95
CA ARG A 142 -10.13 16.97 -2.03
C ARG A 142 -11.59 17.24 -1.68
N LEU A 143 -12.50 16.75 -2.53
CA LEU A 143 -13.93 16.84 -2.34
C LEU A 143 -14.50 15.55 -1.75
N SER A 144 -15.46 15.70 -0.84
CA SER A 144 -16.31 14.63 -0.32
C SER A 144 -17.43 14.28 -1.30
N PRO A 145 -18.08 13.10 -1.17
CA PRO A 145 -19.21 12.74 -2.03
C PRO A 145 -20.35 13.76 -2.04
N SER A 146 -20.63 14.41 -0.89
CA SER A 146 -21.64 15.47 -0.80
C SER A 146 -21.22 16.72 -1.58
N GLU A 147 -19.96 17.14 -1.47
CA GLU A 147 -19.44 18.29 -2.23
C GLU A 147 -19.43 17.99 -3.75
N ILE A 148 -19.06 16.78 -4.17
CA ILE A 148 -19.07 16.40 -5.59
C ILE A 148 -20.50 16.47 -6.17
N ALA A 149 -21.52 16.11 -5.38
CA ALA A 149 -22.90 16.12 -5.83
C ALA A 149 -23.40 17.54 -6.19
N GLU A 150 -22.86 18.59 -5.57
CA GLU A 150 -23.22 19.98 -5.85
C GLU A 150 -22.84 20.42 -7.27
N TYR A 151 -21.82 19.79 -7.87
CA TYR A 151 -21.37 20.08 -9.23
C TYR A 151 -22.18 19.38 -10.33
N GLN A 152 -23.19 18.58 -9.97
CA GLN A 152 -24.02 17.83 -10.94
C GLN A 152 -23.22 16.89 -11.88
N VAL A 153 -22.00 16.48 -11.47
CA VAL A 153 -21.09 15.64 -12.27
C VAL A 153 -21.15 14.15 -11.92
N MET A 154 -22.09 13.74 -11.05
CA MET A 154 -22.12 12.39 -10.48
C MET A 154 -22.24 11.29 -11.54
N ARG A 155 -22.97 11.54 -12.64
CA ARG A 155 -23.10 10.57 -13.73
C ARG A 155 -21.77 10.36 -14.46
N GLN A 156 -21.09 11.44 -14.81
CA GLN A 156 -19.79 11.40 -15.47
C GLN A 156 -18.74 10.78 -14.55
N PHE A 157 -18.79 11.10 -13.25
CA PHE A 157 -17.91 10.49 -12.27
C PHE A 157 -18.14 8.98 -12.16
N ALA A 158 -19.39 8.53 -12.06
CA ALA A 158 -19.71 7.10 -12.04
C ALA A 158 -19.30 6.37 -13.33
N GLN A 159 -19.33 7.06 -14.49
CA GLN A 159 -18.79 6.52 -15.74
C GLN A 159 -17.27 6.39 -15.72
N ILE A 160 -16.53 7.37 -15.18
CA ILE A 160 -15.07 7.29 -14.98
C ILE A 160 -14.71 6.13 -14.05
N GLN A 161 -15.51 5.90 -13.00
CA GLN A 161 -15.33 4.78 -12.07
C GLN A 161 -15.71 3.42 -12.67
N GLU A 162 -16.21 3.42 -13.90
CA GLU A 162 -16.77 2.28 -14.63
C GLU A 162 -18.00 1.65 -13.95
N GLU A 163 -18.65 2.36 -13.02
CA GLU A 163 -19.89 1.92 -12.34
C GLU A 163 -21.10 2.05 -13.27
N LEU A 164 -21.07 3.03 -14.18
CA LEU A 164 -22.09 3.23 -15.21
C LEU A 164 -21.49 3.09 -16.61
N LEU A 165 -22.24 2.47 -17.50
CA LEU A 165 -21.97 2.45 -18.94
C LEU A 165 -22.21 3.85 -19.55
N PRO A 166 -21.69 4.13 -20.76
CA PRO A 166 -22.00 5.37 -21.49
C PRO A 166 -23.52 5.60 -21.67
N THR A 167 -24.28 4.52 -21.81
CA THR A 167 -25.76 4.54 -21.89
C THR A 167 -26.43 4.99 -20.60
N GLY A 168 -25.70 5.04 -19.47
CA GLY A 168 -26.21 5.36 -18.14
C GLY A 168 -26.73 4.15 -17.37
N GLN A 169 -26.64 2.94 -17.92
CA GLN A 169 -26.99 1.70 -17.23
C GLN A 169 -25.88 1.26 -16.27
N ILE A 170 -26.26 0.52 -15.22
CA ILE A 170 -25.31 -0.07 -14.27
C ILE A 170 -24.40 -1.06 -14.99
N ASN A 171 -23.09 -0.97 -14.75
CA ASN A 171 -22.12 -1.91 -15.28
C ASN A 171 -22.05 -3.17 -14.39
N THR A 172 -22.70 -4.25 -14.83
CA THR A 172 -22.66 -5.54 -14.11
C THR A 172 -21.29 -6.20 -14.14
N GLU A 173 -20.38 -5.73 -14.99
CA GLU A 173 -19.04 -6.27 -15.21
C GLU A 173 -17.93 -5.37 -14.63
N VAL A 174 -18.29 -4.39 -13.79
CA VAL A 174 -17.35 -3.41 -13.23
C VAL A 174 -16.14 -4.07 -12.54
N ALA A 175 -16.34 -5.20 -11.85
CA ALA A 175 -15.26 -5.92 -11.19
C ALA A 175 -14.24 -6.49 -12.20
N ARG A 176 -14.71 -7.08 -13.30
CA ARG A 176 -13.85 -7.58 -14.38
C ARG A 176 -13.15 -6.43 -15.09
N SER A 177 -13.88 -5.35 -15.36
CA SER A 177 -13.36 -4.15 -16.01
C SER A 177 -12.23 -3.52 -15.19
N ARG A 178 -12.43 -3.32 -13.88
CA ARG A 178 -11.39 -2.83 -12.95
C ARG A 178 -10.16 -3.72 -12.89
N LEU A 179 -10.36 -5.04 -12.87
CA LEU A 179 -9.24 -5.98 -12.89
C LEU A 179 -8.41 -5.82 -14.17
N GLN A 180 -9.05 -5.78 -15.33
CA GLN A 180 -8.40 -5.76 -16.64
C GLN A 180 -7.79 -4.39 -16.98
N ASN A 181 -8.50 -3.31 -16.70
CA ASN A 181 -8.16 -1.95 -17.15
C ASN A 181 -7.32 -1.16 -16.14
N HIS A 182 -7.31 -1.57 -14.87
CA HIS A 182 -6.63 -0.79 -13.82
C HIS A 182 -5.66 -1.65 -13.01
N ILE A 183 -6.13 -2.73 -12.39
CA ILE A 183 -5.32 -3.51 -11.44
C ILE A 183 -4.19 -4.26 -12.14
N LEU A 184 -4.48 -5.01 -13.21
CA LEU A 184 -3.46 -5.78 -13.91
C LEU A 184 -2.38 -4.89 -14.56
N PRO A 185 -2.71 -3.78 -15.24
CA PRO A 185 -1.70 -2.83 -15.71
C PRO A 185 -0.84 -2.28 -14.59
N PHE A 186 -1.45 -1.84 -13.48
CA PHE A 186 -0.73 -1.34 -12.31
C PHE A 186 0.25 -2.38 -11.74
N VAL A 187 -0.18 -3.63 -11.54
CA VAL A 187 0.69 -4.69 -11.01
C VAL A 187 1.83 -5.03 -11.97
N LYS A 188 1.57 -5.04 -13.29
CA LYS A 188 2.60 -5.32 -14.30
C LYS A 188 3.65 -4.22 -14.37
N GLU A 189 3.24 -2.97 -14.28
CA GLU A 189 4.15 -1.82 -14.33
C GLU A 189 5.04 -1.76 -13.08
N HIS A 190 4.47 -2.06 -11.91
CA HIS A 190 5.13 -1.93 -10.61
C HIS A 190 5.50 -3.29 -10.00
N SER A 191 5.94 -4.23 -10.83
CA SER A 191 6.07 -5.63 -10.43
C SER A 191 7.31 -5.94 -9.58
N SER A 192 8.31 -5.06 -9.51
CA SER A 192 9.57 -5.32 -8.81
C SER A 192 10.03 -4.11 -7.99
N PHE A 193 10.38 -4.34 -6.73
CA PHE A 193 10.75 -3.27 -5.80
C PHE A 193 11.71 -3.77 -4.70
N SER A 194 12.46 -2.84 -4.11
CA SER A 194 13.40 -3.13 -3.02
C SER A 194 12.70 -3.23 -1.68
N LEU A 195 13.18 -4.12 -0.80
CA LEU A 195 12.67 -4.26 0.56
C LEU A 195 13.45 -3.38 1.56
N PRO A 196 12.82 -2.86 2.64
CA PRO A 196 13.49 -2.06 3.66
C PRO A 196 14.64 -2.78 4.39
N CYS A 197 14.65 -4.11 4.36
CA CYS A 197 15.71 -4.92 4.95
C CYS A 197 16.87 -5.23 4.00
N GLY A 198 16.84 -4.69 2.78
CA GLY A 198 17.64 -5.16 1.66
C GLY A 198 16.99 -6.35 0.96
N GLY A 199 17.39 -6.57 -0.30
CA GLY A 199 16.77 -7.56 -1.19
C GLY A 199 15.70 -6.97 -2.10
N THR A 200 15.19 -7.79 -3.01
CA THR A 200 14.18 -7.41 -4.02
C THR A 200 12.98 -8.34 -3.90
N ALA A 201 11.78 -7.78 -3.96
CA ALA A 201 10.54 -8.53 -4.09
C ALA A 201 9.98 -8.38 -5.50
N THR A 202 9.30 -9.41 -5.97
CA THR A 202 8.62 -9.41 -7.27
C THR A 202 7.17 -9.87 -7.08
N ILE A 203 6.24 -9.17 -7.72
CA ILE A 203 4.81 -9.48 -7.73
C ILE A 203 4.50 -10.22 -9.03
N SER A 204 3.92 -11.42 -8.93
CA SER A 204 3.34 -12.09 -10.09
C SER A 204 2.06 -11.36 -10.52
N PRO A 205 1.89 -11.03 -11.81
CA PRO A 205 0.65 -10.42 -12.31
C PRO A 205 -0.50 -11.43 -12.41
N THR A 206 -0.28 -12.71 -12.07
CA THR A 206 -1.30 -13.75 -12.11
C THR A 206 -2.22 -13.62 -10.90
N PRO A 207 -3.51 -13.30 -11.07
CA PRO A 207 -4.42 -13.20 -9.93
C PRO A 207 -4.60 -14.55 -9.24
N VAL A 208 -4.65 -14.52 -7.91
CA VAL A 208 -5.04 -15.70 -7.12
C VAL A 208 -6.57 -15.79 -7.11
N ARG A 209 -7.09 -16.94 -7.54
CA ARG A 209 -8.54 -17.21 -7.48
C ARG A 209 -8.95 -17.45 -6.03
N VAL A 210 -9.77 -16.56 -5.48
CA VAL A 210 -10.38 -16.74 -4.17
C VAL A 210 -11.79 -17.31 -4.36
N ILE A 211 -12.07 -18.45 -3.73
CA ILE A 211 -13.41 -19.03 -3.66
C ILE A 211 -13.94 -18.75 -2.26
N LEU A 212 -15.03 -17.99 -2.17
CA LEU A 212 -15.73 -17.78 -0.90
C LEU A 212 -16.67 -18.98 -0.70
N GLY A 213 -16.28 -19.90 0.19
CA GLY A 213 -17.15 -20.99 0.64
C GLY A 213 -18.10 -20.49 1.72
N GLY A 214 -19.40 -20.76 1.53
CA GLY A 214 -20.45 -20.57 2.53
C GLY A 214 -21.08 -21.90 2.90
#